data_AF-A0A1G9Z3J1-F1
#
_entry.id   AF-A0A1G9Z3J1-F1
#
_cell.length_a   1.000
_cell.length_b   1.000
_cell.length_c   1.000
_cell.angle_alpha   90.00
_cell.angle_beta   90.00
_cell.angle_gamma   90.00
#
_symmetry.space_group_name_H-M   'P 1'
#
loop_
_entity.id
_entity.type
_entity.pdbx_description
1 polymer ?
#
loop_
_entity_poly.entity_id
_entity_poly.type
_entity_poly.pdbx_seq_one_letter_code
_entity_poly.pdbx_strand_id
1 'polypeptide(L)'
;MKNKITVGFILLICLFIAGCSNYQEKFTFTGTVEEILVEEEMLVIKEYDGMDEGRKDGNVYEIPVDNIERYSIGQKLEITVFSNTDDDIWDLDNMKFDIKTVKN
;
A
#
# COMPACT_ATOMS: atom_id res chain seq x y z
N MET A 1 -10.82 51.58 -19.70
CA MET A 1 -9.82 51.48 -18.60
C MET A 1 -9.97 50.11 -17.96
N LYS A 2 -8.99 49.23 -18.23
CA LYS A 2 -8.55 48.01 -17.53
C LYS A 2 -9.61 47.05 -16.94
N ASN A 3 -9.70 45.89 -17.58
CA ASN A 3 -10.26 44.62 -17.12
C ASN A 3 -10.08 44.40 -15.61
N LYS A 4 -11.18 44.37 -14.84
CA LYS A 4 -11.18 44.14 -13.38
C LYS A 4 -11.66 42.74 -12.97
N ILE A 5 -11.70 41.78 -13.89
CA ILE A 5 -12.20 40.43 -13.61
C ILE A 5 -11.16 39.42 -14.10
N THR A 6 -10.04 39.29 -13.39
CA THR A 6 -9.05 38.24 -13.72
C THR A 6 -8.15 37.82 -12.56
N VAL A 7 -8.35 38.33 -11.34
CA VAL A 7 -7.50 37.95 -10.18
C VAL A 7 -8.20 36.93 -9.27
N GLY A 8 -9.51 37.03 -9.08
CA GLY A 8 -10.26 36.11 -8.20
C GLY A 8 -10.34 34.66 -8.72
N PHE A 9 -10.39 34.48 -10.05
CA PHE A 9 -10.51 33.14 -10.67
C PHE A 9 -9.19 32.35 -10.61
N ILE A 10 -8.05 33.04 -10.65
CA ILE A 10 -6.72 32.42 -10.53
C ILE A 10 -6.47 31.95 -9.10
N LEU A 11 -6.94 32.70 -8.09
CA LEU A 11 -6.82 32.32 -6.68
C LEU A 11 -7.62 31.05 -6.34
N LEU A 12 -8.76 30.84 -7.01
CA LEU A 12 -9.61 29.65 -6.81
C LEU A 12 -8.96 28.38 -7.37
N ILE A 13 -8.20 28.49 -8.46
CA ILE A 13 -7.52 27.34 -9.11
C ILE A 13 -6.36 26.82 -8.25
N CYS A 14 -5.66 27.69 -7.51
CA CYS A 14 -4.58 27.29 -6.62
C CYS A 14 -5.04 26.44 -5.42
N LEU A 15 -6.32 26.50 -5.03
CA LEU A 15 -6.87 25.69 -3.93
C LEU A 15 -7.13 24.23 -4.32
N PHE A 16 -7.15 23.89 -5.62
CA PHE A 16 -7.44 22.53 -6.09
C PHE A 16 -6.22 21.61 -6.20
N ILE A 17 -5.00 22.11 -5.95
CA ILE A 17 -3.76 21.34 -6.17
C ILE A 17 -3.18 20.74 -4.86
N ALA A 18 -3.81 21.00 -3.71
CA ALA A 18 -3.24 20.70 -2.39
C ALA A 18 -3.55 19.28 -1.85
N GLY A 19 -3.96 18.32 -2.69
CA GLY A 19 -4.53 17.06 -2.21
C GLY A 19 -3.98 15.76 -2.80
N CYS A 20 -2.87 15.78 -3.55
CA CYS A 20 -2.25 14.52 -3.96
C CYS A 20 -1.45 13.93 -2.78
N SER A 21 -2.03 12.95 -2.08
CA SER A 21 -1.30 12.12 -1.12
C SER A 21 -0.10 11.48 -1.82
N ASN A 22 1.12 11.82 -1.40
CA ASN A 22 2.35 11.31 -1.99
C ASN A 22 2.76 10.02 -1.29
N TYR A 23 2.52 8.88 -1.92
CA TYR A 23 2.91 7.58 -1.40
C TYR A 23 4.35 7.29 -1.79
N GLN A 24 5.18 6.93 -0.81
CA GLN A 24 6.57 6.51 -1.00
C GLN A 24 6.70 5.02 -0.69
N GLU A 25 7.57 4.34 -1.43
CA GLU A 25 7.94 2.96 -1.13
C GLU A 25 8.63 2.89 0.23
N LYS A 26 8.18 1.99 1.10
CA LYS A 26 8.80 1.73 2.39
C LYS A 26 9.70 0.51 2.32
N PHE A 27 9.16 -0.63 1.88
CA PHE A 27 9.92 -1.86 1.69
C PHE A 27 9.19 -2.84 0.78
N THR A 28 9.93 -3.83 0.29
CA THR A 28 9.41 -4.96 -0.48
C THR A 28 9.79 -6.26 0.24
N PHE A 29 8.88 -7.24 0.27
CA PHE A 29 9.14 -8.56 0.83
C PHE A 29 8.43 -9.66 0.06
N THR A 30 8.93 -10.89 0.22
CA THR A 30 8.27 -12.10 -0.28
C THR A 30 7.58 -12.84 0.86
N GLY A 31 6.40 -13.37 0.58
CA GLY A 31 5.64 -14.11 1.57
C GLY A 31 4.70 -15.14 0.96
N THR A 32 4.18 -16.00 1.82
CA THR A 32 3.22 -17.04 1.46
C THR A 32 1.86 -16.71 2.04
N VAL A 33 0.80 -16.89 1.25
CA VAL A 33 -0.59 -16.79 1.73
C VAL A 33 -0.86 -17.95 2.68
N GLU A 34 -1.01 -17.68 3.97
CA GLU A 34 -1.34 -18.70 4.98
C GLU A 34 -2.84 -18.82 5.16
N GLU A 35 -3.56 -17.69 5.12
CA GLU A 35 -5.00 -17.62 5.33
C GLU A 35 -5.64 -16.53 4.44
N ILE A 36 -6.91 -16.74 4.08
CA ILE A 36 -7.73 -15.79 3.31
C ILE A 36 -8.96 -15.49 4.16
N LEU A 37 -9.05 -14.24 4.62
CA LEU A 37 -10.17 -13.75 5.42
C LEU A 37 -11.25 -13.21 4.47
N VAL A 38 -12.15 -14.10 4.06
CA VAL A 38 -13.15 -13.83 3.00
C VAL A 38 -14.07 -12.66 3.34
N GLU A 39 -14.52 -12.57 4.59
CA GLU A 39 -15.48 -11.52 5.01
C GLU A 39 -14.83 -10.13 5.09
N GLU A 40 -13.52 -10.07 5.28
CA GLU A 40 -12.74 -8.84 5.47
C GLU A 40 -11.96 -8.44 4.22
N GLU A 41 -12.00 -9.27 3.17
CA GLU A 41 -11.24 -9.10 1.92
C GLU A 41 -9.73 -8.95 2.17
N MET A 42 -9.19 -9.74 3.12
CA MET A 42 -7.77 -9.68 3.51
C MET A 42 -7.03 -11.00 3.28
N LEU A 43 -5.73 -10.89 3.03
CA LEU A 43 -4.77 -12.00 3.01
C LEU A 43 -3.88 -11.95 4.24
N VAL A 44 -3.72 -13.09 4.92
CA VAL A 44 -2.70 -13.26 5.95
C VAL A 44 -1.45 -13.82 5.28
N ILE A 45 -0.39 -13.02 5.25
CA ILE A 45 0.86 -13.33 4.58
C ILE A 45 1.97 -13.58 5.61
N LYS A 46 2.58 -14.76 5.58
CA LYS A 46 3.82 -15.04 6.31
C LYS A 46 5.01 -14.67 5.42
N GLU A 47 5.77 -13.67 5.85
CA GLU A 47 7.05 -13.32 5.24
C GLU A 47 8.07 -14.45 5.43
N TYR A 48 8.89 -14.67 4.40
CA TYR A 48 10.07 -15.51 4.47
C TYR A 48 11.26 -14.78 3.82
N ASP A 49 12.47 -15.18 4.20
CA ASP A 49 13.74 -14.59 3.74
C ASP A 49 13.90 -13.08 4.02
N GLY A 50 13.34 -12.61 5.15
CA GLY A 50 13.52 -11.24 5.62
C GLY A 50 15.00 -10.89 5.79
N MET A 51 15.45 -9.84 5.08
CA MET A 51 16.87 -9.44 5.06
C MET A 51 17.31 -8.71 6.34
N ASP A 52 16.38 -8.08 7.06
CA ASP A 52 16.65 -7.31 8.27
C ASP A 52 16.59 -8.18 9.53
N GLU A 53 17.39 -7.85 10.56
CA GLU A 53 17.50 -8.66 11.78
C GLU A 53 16.16 -8.88 12.50
N GLY A 54 15.27 -7.89 12.48
CA GLY A 54 13.93 -7.98 13.07
C GLY A 54 12.92 -8.80 12.25
N ARG A 55 13.28 -9.24 11.03
CA ARG A 55 12.40 -9.93 10.08
C ARG A 55 12.84 -11.35 9.78
N LYS A 56 13.98 -11.79 10.34
CA LYS A 56 14.57 -13.12 10.10
C LYS A 56 13.63 -14.28 10.46
N ASP A 57 12.81 -14.11 11.50
CA ASP A 57 11.83 -15.12 11.94
C ASP A 57 10.53 -15.09 11.10
N GLY A 58 10.46 -14.16 10.14
CA GLY A 58 9.30 -13.90 9.28
C GLY A 58 8.19 -13.17 10.03
N ASN A 59 7.82 -11.99 9.58
CA ASN A 59 6.63 -11.31 10.11
C ASN A 59 5.36 -11.87 9.47
N VAL A 60 4.22 -11.66 10.14
CA VAL A 60 2.90 -11.96 9.59
C VAL A 60 2.18 -10.63 9.35
N TYR A 61 1.62 -10.47 8.17
CA TYR A 61 0.91 -9.26 7.77
C TYR A 61 -0.50 -9.58 7.30
N GLU A 62 -1.44 -8.71 7.64
CA GLU A 62 -2.79 -8.69 7.08
C GLU A 62 -2.82 -7.64 5.96
N ILE A 63 -3.10 -8.09 4.73
CA ILE A 63 -3.04 -7.25 3.54
C ILE A 63 -4.43 -7.21 2.88
N PRO A 64 -5.08 -6.04 2.81
CA PRO A 64 -6.35 -5.89 2.10
C PRO A 64 -6.16 -6.06 0.59
N VAL A 65 -7.11 -6.70 -0.07
CA VAL A 65 -7.09 -6.94 -1.52
C VAL A 65 -8.44 -6.70 -2.16
N ASP A 66 -8.45 -6.15 -3.37
CA ASP A 66 -9.70 -5.86 -4.10
C ASP A 66 -10.47 -7.13 -4.54
N ASN A 67 -9.79 -8.28 -4.62
CA ASN A 67 -10.40 -9.54 -5.04
C ASN A 67 -9.61 -10.74 -4.53
N ILE A 68 -10.15 -11.40 -3.50
CA ILE A 68 -9.59 -12.60 -2.87
C ILE A 68 -9.53 -13.83 -3.80
N GLU A 69 -10.41 -13.93 -4.82
CA GLU A 69 -10.49 -15.10 -5.71
C GLU A 69 -9.25 -15.26 -6.60
N ARG A 70 -8.42 -14.21 -6.70
CA ARG A 70 -7.14 -14.23 -7.43
C ARG A 70 -6.03 -14.95 -6.66
N TYR A 71 -6.28 -15.28 -5.40
CA TYR A 71 -5.28 -15.79 -4.48
C TYR A 71 -5.64 -17.18 -3.98
N SER A 72 -4.62 -17.93 -3.57
CA SER A 72 -4.79 -19.26 -3.00
C SER A 72 -3.82 -19.46 -1.84
N ILE A 73 -4.26 -20.21 -0.82
CA ILE A 73 -3.39 -20.61 0.29
C ILE A 73 -2.17 -21.36 -0.26
N GLY A 74 -0.99 -21.05 0.26
CA GLY A 74 0.30 -21.56 -0.20
C GLY A 74 0.90 -20.80 -1.39
N GLN A 75 0.19 -19.84 -1.98
CA GLN A 75 0.73 -19.02 -3.07
C GLN A 75 1.83 -18.09 -2.56
N LYS A 76 2.92 -18.01 -3.32
CA LYS A 76 4.02 -17.07 -3.06
C LYS A 76 3.79 -15.75 -3.77
N LEU A 77 3.93 -14.67 -3.02
CA LEU A 77 3.71 -13.30 -3.46
C LEU A 77 4.93 -12.45 -3.14
N GLU A 78 5.21 -11.47 -4.00
CA GLU A 78 6.08 -10.33 -3.71
C GLU A 78 5.17 -9.13 -3.46
N ILE A 79 5.35 -8.49 -2.31
CA ILE A 79 4.55 -7.37 -1.85
C ILE A 79 5.46 -6.17 -1.67
N THR A 80 5.13 -5.08 -2.36
CA THR A 80 5.73 -3.77 -2.12
C THR A 80 4.76 -2.90 -1.32
N VAL A 81 5.21 -2.43 -0.16
CA VAL A 81 4.45 -1.58 0.75
C VAL A 81 4.81 -0.13 0.48
N PHE A 82 3.79 0.69 0.23
CA PHE A 82 3.90 2.14 0.11
C PHE A 82 3.14 2.81 1.24
N SER A 83 3.64 3.95 1.72
CA SER A 83 2.94 4.76 2.72
C SER A 83 3.09 6.25 2.40
N ASN A 84 2.08 7.03 2.77
CA ASN A 84 2.07 8.49 2.65
C ASN A 84 2.43 9.20 3.98
N THR A 85 2.77 8.44 5.03
CA THR A 85 3.27 8.94 6.33
C THR A 85 4.71 8.48 6.57
N ASP A 86 5.42 9.21 7.42
CA ASP A 86 6.78 8.87 7.88
C ASP A 86 6.78 7.97 9.11
N ASP A 87 5.61 7.72 9.70
CA ASP A 87 5.47 6.85 10.87
C ASP A 87 5.79 5.39 10.52
N ASP A 88 6.61 4.75 11.36
CA ASP A 88 6.95 3.34 11.26
C ASP A 88 5.89 2.48 11.99
N ILE A 89 4.65 2.57 11.50
CA ILE A 89 3.47 1.91 12.08
C ILE A 89 2.68 1.25 10.95
N TRP A 90 2.12 0.07 11.21
CA TRP A 90 1.19 -0.59 10.29
C TRP A 90 -0.17 0.10 10.32
N ASP A 91 -0.39 1.04 9.39
CA ASP A 91 -1.60 1.85 9.28
C ASP A 91 -2.22 1.70 7.88
N LEU A 92 -3.23 0.85 7.77
CA LEU A 92 -3.88 0.51 6.51
C LEU A 92 -4.53 1.72 5.82
N ASP A 93 -4.95 2.75 6.57
CA ASP A 93 -5.58 3.95 6.00
C ASP A 93 -4.56 4.80 5.21
N ASN A 94 -3.29 4.70 5.56
CA ASN A 94 -2.18 5.45 4.98
C ASN A 94 -1.23 4.58 4.16
N MET A 95 -1.60 3.32 3.92
CA MET A 95 -0.80 2.34 3.17
C MET A 95 -1.43 1.96 1.83
N LYS A 96 -0.55 1.52 0.91
CA LYS A 96 -0.91 0.91 -0.37
C LYS A 96 0.00 -0.28 -0.63
N PHE A 97 -0.55 -1.28 -1.31
CA PHE A 97 0.13 -2.54 -1.59
C PHE A 97 0.16 -2.79 -3.09
N ASP A 98 1.35 -3.03 -3.64
CA ASP A 98 1.50 -3.63 -4.97
C ASP A 98 1.86 -5.11 -4.77
N ILE A 99 1.05 -6.00 -5.36
CA ILE A 99 1.13 -7.45 -5.12
C ILE A 99 1.40 -8.14 -6.45
N LYS A 100 2.53 -8.84 -6.54
CA LYS A 100 2.93 -9.64 -7.69
C LYS A 100 3.01 -11.11 -7.33
N THR A 101 2.55 -11.98 -8.22
CA THR A 101 2.75 -13.43 -8.06
C THR A 101 4.18 -13.79 -8.44
N VAL A 102 4.87 -14.52 -7.56
CA VAL A 102 6.19 -15.08 -7.85
C VAL A 102 5.97 -16.44 -8.51
N LYS A 103 6.39 -16.60 -9.76
CA LYS A 103 6.42 -17.93 -10.39
C LYS A 103 7.57 -18.73 -9.76
N ASN A 104 7.27 -19.92 -9.27
CA ASN A 104 8.30 -20.91 -8.92
C ASN A 104 9.14 -21.27 -10.16
#